data_AF-A0AAE9NT08-F1
#
_entry.id   AF-A0AAE9NT08-F1
#
_cell.length_a   1.000
_cell.length_b   1.000
_cell.length_c   1.000
_cell.angle_alpha   90.00
_cell.angle_beta   90.00
_cell.angle_gamma   90.00
#
_symmetry.space_group_name_H-M   'P 1'
#
loop_
_entity.id
_entity.type
_entity.pdbx_description
1 polymer ?
#
loop_
_entity_poly.entity_id
_entity_poly.type
_entity_poly.pdbx_seq_one_letter_code
_entity_poly.pdbx_strand_id
1 'polypeptide(L)'
;MTEELKNQQLQRLAQRELAQEYDGLLAQLEIEQLRQKAKCYASAKDCCDAHASALRDYAEREFNQALSNISTTLIRAIKLKRHMLDITTSEYKQGIAYQKPEKIVMDLIVEKLTIETNNYRFDMSNEPVLSSLGLNSPSLPHADFAPVSKPSKTNDIFP
;
A
#
# COMPACT_ATOMS: atom_id res chain seq x y z
N MET A 1 67.97 -14.73 27.40
CA MET A 1 66.75 -14.61 26.57
C MET A 1 67.17 -14.03 25.23
N THR A 2 67.18 -14.83 24.17
CA THR A 2 67.76 -14.51 22.86
C THR A 2 66.89 -13.50 22.09
N GLU A 3 67.50 -12.61 21.29
CA GLU A 3 66.76 -11.59 20.52
C GLU A 3 65.66 -12.17 19.61
N GLU A 4 65.89 -13.36 19.07
CA GLU A 4 64.92 -14.08 18.24
C GLU A 4 63.59 -14.35 18.96
N LEU A 5 63.65 -14.70 20.26
CA LEU A 5 62.44 -14.92 21.07
C LEU A 5 61.65 -13.63 21.29
N LYS A 6 62.35 -12.50 21.48
CA LYS A 6 61.71 -11.18 21.62
C LYS A 6 61.04 -10.73 20.31
N ASN A 7 61.72 -10.92 19.18
CA ASN A 7 61.15 -10.60 17.86
C ASN A 7 59.93 -11.46 17.55
N GLN A 8 59.96 -12.75 17.88
CA GLN A 8 58.79 -13.62 17.71
C GLN A 8 57.61 -13.22 18.59
N GLN A 9 57.88 -12.77 19.84
CA GLN A 9 56.83 -12.26 20.74
C GLN A 9 56.21 -10.96 20.21
N LEU A 10 57.02 -10.02 19.73
CA LEU A 10 56.55 -8.78 19.10
C LEU A 10 55.69 -9.07 17.86
N GLN A 11 56.11 -10.01 17.01
CA GLN A 11 55.34 -10.38 15.83
C GLN A 11 53.98 -11.00 16.17
N ARG A 12 53.91 -11.85 17.20
CA ARG A 12 52.64 -12.41 17.68
C ARG A 12 51.72 -11.34 18.28
N LEU A 13 52.30 -10.38 19.00
CA LEU A 13 51.54 -9.26 19.57
C LEU A 13 50.95 -8.39 18.45
N ALA A 14 51.76 -8.02 17.46
CA ALA A 14 51.30 -7.25 16.30
C ALA A 14 50.21 -7.99 15.49
N GLN A 15 50.35 -9.31 15.29
CA GLN A 15 49.32 -10.12 14.62
C GLN A 15 48.00 -10.16 15.41
N ARG A 16 48.08 -10.21 16.75
CA ARG A 16 46.89 -10.21 17.61
C ARG A 16 46.18 -8.87 17.60
N GLU A 17 46.92 -7.76 17.68
CA GLU A 17 46.34 -6.41 17.59
C GLU A 17 45.64 -6.22 16.25
N LEU A 18 46.28 -6.64 15.15
CA LEU A 18 45.69 -6.58 13.81
C LEU A 18 44.41 -7.42 13.69
N ALA A 19 44.36 -8.61 14.30
CA ALA A 19 43.15 -9.42 14.34
C ALA A 19 42.02 -8.73 15.12
N GLN A 20 42.33 -8.07 16.24
CA GLN A 20 41.36 -7.31 17.02
C GLN A 20 40.78 -6.11 16.25
N GLU A 21 41.62 -5.39 15.50
CA GLU A 21 41.16 -4.30 14.63
C GLU A 21 40.23 -4.83 13.52
N TYR A 22 40.54 -5.99 12.92
CA TYR A 22 39.65 -6.63 11.94
C TYR A 22 38.31 -7.04 12.54
N ASP A 23 38.30 -7.62 13.75
CA ASP A 23 37.06 -7.95 14.46
C ASP A 23 36.24 -6.69 14.74
N GLY A 24 36.90 -5.59 15.11
CA GLY A 24 36.28 -4.28 15.29
C GLY A 24 35.66 -3.72 14.00
N LEU A 25 36.37 -3.82 12.87
CA LEU A 25 35.87 -3.41 11.55
C LEU A 25 34.67 -4.25 11.10
N LEU A 26 34.70 -5.57 11.33
CA LEU A 26 33.56 -6.46 11.03
C LEU A 26 32.32 -6.06 11.82
N ALA A 27 32.46 -5.82 13.12
CA ALA A 27 31.36 -5.37 13.97
C ALA A 27 30.77 -4.02 13.50
N GLN A 28 31.63 -3.08 13.09
CA GLN A 28 31.18 -1.80 12.52
C GLN A 28 30.42 -1.99 11.20
N LEU A 29 30.93 -2.83 10.30
CA LEU A 29 30.27 -3.15 9.03
C LEU A 29 28.91 -3.81 9.23
N GLU A 30 28.77 -4.71 10.22
CA GLU A 30 27.47 -5.31 10.56
C GLU A 30 26.47 -4.25 11.03
N ILE A 31 26.88 -3.32 11.89
CA ILE A 31 26.05 -2.21 12.36
C ILE A 31 25.65 -1.30 11.19
N GLU A 32 26.58 -0.98 10.31
CA GLU A 32 26.29 -0.16 9.13
C GLU A 32 25.33 -0.86 8.18
N GLN A 33 25.50 -2.16 7.95
CA GLN A 33 24.58 -2.96 7.14
C GLN A 33 23.17 -2.92 7.72
N LEU A 34 23.01 -3.09 9.03
CA LEU A 34 21.71 -2.98 9.70
C LEU A 34 21.09 -1.58 9.55
N ARG A 35 21.89 -0.52 9.70
CA ARG A 35 21.43 0.86 9.49
C ARG A 35 20.96 1.09 8.05
N GLN A 36 21.70 0.57 7.06
CA GLN A 36 21.30 0.71 5.66
C GLN A 36 20.03 -0.09 5.36
N LYS A 37 19.91 -1.32 5.87
CA LYS A 37 18.67 -2.12 5.75
C LYS A 37 17.47 -1.37 6.33
N ALA A 38 17.61 -0.76 7.51
CA ALA A 38 16.56 0.04 8.13
C ALA A 38 16.16 1.25 7.27
N LYS A 39 17.13 1.98 6.70
CA LYS A 39 16.87 3.13 5.81
C LYS A 39 16.16 2.70 4.53
N CYS A 40 16.60 1.62 3.90
CA CYS A 40 15.95 1.08 2.71
C CYS A 40 14.50 0.69 2.99
N TYR A 41 14.25 -0.04 4.10
CA TYR A 41 12.90 -0.40 4.51
C TYR A 41 12.01 0.82 4.75
N ALA A 42 12.51 1.82 5.49
CA ALA A 42 11.76 3.04 5.76
C ALA A 42 11.41 3.80 4.47
N SER A 43 12.38 3.99 3.57
CA SER A 43 12.15 4.65 2.29
C SER A 43 11.19 3.87 1.39
N ALA A 44 11.26 2.54 1.39
CA ALA A 44 10.33 1.70 0.64
C ALA A 44 8.91 1.83 1.19
N LYS A 45 8.76 1.82 2.52
CA LYS A 45 7.49 2.06 3.18
C LYS A 45 6.90 3.43 2.84
N ASP A 46 7.71 4.50 2.93
CA ASP A 46 7.27 5.86 2.61
C ASP A 46 6.79 5.97 1.15
N CYS A 47 7.48 5.30 0.22
CA CYS A 47 7.07 5.25 -1.18
C CYS A 47 5.74 4.50 -1.39
N CYS A 48 5.55 3.35 -0.74
CA CYS A 48 4.29 2.62 -0.78
C CYS A 48 3.14 3.42 -0.17
N ASP A 49 3.37 4.08 0.97
CA ASP A 49 2.38 4.89 1.65
C ASP A 49 1.99 6.13 0.79
N ALA A 50 2.97 6.76 0.13
CA ALA A 50 2.73 7.84 -0.82
C ALA A 50 1.95 7.39 -2.06
N HIS A 51 2.29 6.23 -2.64
CA HIS A 51 1.54 5.63 -3.76
C HIS A 51 0.09 5.36 -3.37
N ALA A 52 -0.14 4.73 -2.23
CA ALA A 52 -1.48 4.42 -1.73
C ALA A 52 -2.30 5.70 -1.47
N SER A 53 -1.66 6.76 -0.97
CA SER A 53 -2.32 8.06 -0.81
C SER A 53 -2.73 8.67 -2.15
N ALA A 54 -1.79 8.73 -3.10
CA ALA A 54 -2.06 9.29 -4.42
C ALA A 54 -3.17 8.53 -5.18
N LEU A 55 -3.19 7.19 -5.08
CA LEU A 55 -4.23 6.37 -5.69
C LEU A 55 -5.59 6.58 -5.04
N ARG A 56 -5.64 6.71 -3.70
CA ARG A 56 -6.87 7.03 -2.98
C ARG A 56 -7.44 8.37 -3.43
N ASP A 57 -6.60 9.41 -3.41
CA ASP A 57 -7.02 10.78 -3.74
C ASP A 57 -7.51 10.87 -5.19
N TYR A 58 -6.81 10.18 -6.12
CA TYR A 58 -7.23 10.08 -7.51
C TYR A 58 -8.58 9.37 -7.63
N ALA A 59 -8.71 8.17 -7.05
CA ALA A 59 -9.93 7.38 -7.15
C ALA A 59 -11.15 8.11 -6.56
N GLU A 60 -10.99 8.76 -5.41
CA GLU A 60 -12.06 9.53 -4.77
C GLU A 60 -12.48 10.73 -5.62
N ARG A 61 -11.52 11.45 -6.21
CA ARG A 61 -11.81 12.56 -7.12
C ARG A 61 -12.58 12.10 -8.36
N GLU A 62 -12.08 11.07 -9.05
CA GLU A 62 -12.74 10.54 -10.26
C GLU A 62 -14.16 10.03 -9.95
N PHE A 63 -14.33 9.32 -8.82
CA PHE A 63 -15.62 8.83 -8.40
C PHE A 63 -16.62 9.96 -8.10
N ASN A 64 -16.20 10.96 -7.32
CA ASN A 64 -17.05 12.11 -6.98
C ASN A 64 -17.39 12.95 -8.22
N GLN A 65 -16.44 13.10 -9.15
CA GLN A 65 -16.69 13.78 -10.43
C GLN A 65 -17.70 13.01 -11.27
N ALA A 66 -17.61 11.68 -11.35
CA ALA A 66 -18.57 10.86 -12.07
C ALA A 66 -19.98 10.94 -11.46
N LEU A 67 -20.09 10.89 -10.12
CA LEU A 67 -21.37 11.04 -9.43
C LEU A 67 -21.99 12.44 -9.62
N SER A 68 -21.16 13.48 -9.65
CA SER A 68 -21.62 14.85 -9.89
C SER A 68 -22.13 15.06 -11.32
N ASN A 69 -21.65 14.24 -12.27
CA ASN A 69 -21.97 14.32 -13.69
C ASN A 69 -22.88 13.19 -14.16
N ILE A 70 -23.69 12.62 -13.28
CA ILE A 70 -24.67 11.58 -13.67
C ILE A 70 -25.59 12.13 -14.77
N SER A 71 -25.79 11.32 -15.82
CA SER A 71 -26.64 11.66 -16.95
C SER A 71 -28.07 12.04 -16.52
N THR A 72 -28.50 13.24 -16.93
CA THR A 72 -29.87 13.72 -16.70
C THR A 72 -30.92 12.81 -17.34
N THR A 73 -30.57 12.17 -18.46
CA THR A 73 -31.41 11.15 -19.13
C THR A 73 -31.62 9.93 -18.24
N LEU A 74 -30.57 9.46 -17.56
CA LEU A 74 -30.65 8.33 -16.63
C LEU A 74 -31.54 8.68 -15.43
N ILE A 75 -31.32 9.85 -14.80
CA ILE A 75 -32.13 10.32 -13.67
C ILE A 75 -33.61 10.41 -14.06
N ARG A 76 -33.92 10.94 -15.24
CA ARG A 76 -35.29 11.01 -15.77
C ARG A 76 -35.91 9.63 -15.93
N ALA A 77 -35.17 8.66 -16.50
CA ALA A 77 -35.66 7.30 -16.69
C ALA A 77 -35.94 6.58 -15.36
N ILE A 78 -35.05 6.73 -14.39
CA ILE A 78 -35.21 6.20 -13.02
C ILE A 78 -36.48 6.76 -12.38
N LYS A 79 -36.64 8.09 -12.43
CA LYS A 79 -37.81 8.78 -11.86
C LYS A 79 -39.12 8.32 -12.52
N LEU A 80 -39.12 8.17 -13.85
CA LEU A 80 -40.28 7.70 -14.59
C LEU A 80 -40.64 6.24 -14.22
N LYS A 81 -39.64 5.36 -14.12
CA LYS A 81 -39.85 3.96 -13.74
C LYS A 81 -40.40 3.83 -12.31
N ARG A 82 -39.84 4.59 -11.36
CA ARG A 82 -40.35 4.64 -9.99
C ARG A 82 -41.79 5.13 -9.96
N HIS A 83 -42.10 6.24 -10.65
CA HIS A 83 -43.45 6.79 -10.68
C HIS A 83 -44.47 5.80 -11.28
N MET A 84 -44.09 5.09 -12.35
CA MET A 84 -44.92 4.03 -12.92
C MET A 84 -45.20 2.91 -11.91
N LEU A 85 -44.21 2.50 -11.12
CA LEU A 85 -44.40 1.50 -10.06
C LEU A 85 -45.29 2.06 -8.94
N ASP A 86 -45.08 3.30 -8.51
CA ASP A 86 -45.90 3.96 -7.48
C ASP A 86 -47.41 3.96 -7.81
N ILE A 87 -47.78 4.09 -9.08
CA ILE A 87 -49.19 4.09 -9.51
C ILE A 87 -49.74 2.69 -9.83
N THR A 88 -48.88 1.75 -10.22
CA THR A 88 -49.32 0.41 -10.67
C THR A 88 -49.34 -0.61 -9.53
N THR A 89 -48.43 -0.48 -8.56
CA THR A 89 -48.29 -1.41 -7.43
C THR A 89 -48.84 -0.80 -6.14
N SER A 90 -49.26 -1.67 -5.20
CA SER A 90 -49.61 -1.26 -3.84
C SER A 90 -49.62 -2.47 -2.91
N GLU A 91 -49.47 -2.23 -1.61
CA GLU A 91 -49.61 -3.26 -0.56
C GLU A 91 -50.95 -3.98 -0.66
N TYR A 92 -52.03 -3.25 -0.94
CA TYR A 92 -53.35 -3.84 -1.13
C TYR A 92 -53.41 -4.82 -2.31
N LYS A 93 -52.75 -4.49 -3.44
CA LYS A 93 -52.77 -5.32 -4.65
C LYS A 93 -51.84 -6.54 -4.56
N GLN A 94 -50.72 -6.42 -3.85
CA GLN A 94 -49.63 -7.41 -3.89
C GLN A 94 -49.38 -8.13 -2.56
N GLY A 95 -50.01 -7.67 -1.47
CA GLY A 95 -49.90 -8.27 -0.14
C GLY A 95 -48.44 -8.43 0.30
N ILE A 96 -48.09 -9.64 0.73
CA ILE A 96 -46.75 -9.99 1.22
C ILE A 96 -45.63 -9.87 0.17
N ALA A 97 -45.97 -9.87 -1.12
CA ALA A 97 -45.00 -9.73 -2.21
C ALA A 97 -44.70 -8.27 -2.55
N TYR A 98 -45.41 -7.31 -1.94
CA TYR A 98 -45.18 -5.89 -2.18
C TYR A 98 -43.78 -5.48 -1.74
N GLN A 99 -43.10 -4.76 -2.63
CA GLN A 99 -41.88 -4.04 -2.31
C GLN A 99 -42.05 -2.58 -2.70
N LYS A 100 -41.45 -1.70 -1.90
CA LYS A 100 -41.47 -0.27 -2.20
C LYS A 100 -40.86 -0.01 -3.59
N PRO A 101 -41.52 0.76 -4.46
CA PRO A 101 -41.03 1.11 -5.79
C PRO A 101 -39.59 1.63 -5.84
N GLU A 102 -39.20 2.44 -4.85
CA GLU A 102 -37.82 2.91 -4.71
C GLU A 102 -36.81 1.76 -4.55
N LYS A 103 -37.12 0.78 -3.70
CA LYS A 103 -36.26 -0.37 -3.48
C LYS A 103 -36.07 -1.18 -4.77
N ILE A 104 -37.18 -1.51 -5.44
CA ILE A 104 -37.16 -2.25 -6.72
C ILE A 104 -36.26 -1.55 -7.74
N VAL A 105 -36.40 -0.23 -7.87
CA VAL A 105 -35.64 0.54 -8.86
C VAL A 105 -34.16 0.63 -8.48
N MET A 106 -33.83 0.84 -7.21
CA MET A 106 -32.44 0.90 -6.76
C MET A 106 -31.74 -0.45 -6.87
N ASP A 107 -32.42 -1.56 -6.52
CA ASP A 107 -31.86 -2.91 -6.64
C ASP A 107 -31.48 -3.21 -8.11
N LEU A 108 -32.34 -2.83 -9.07
CA LEU A 108 -32.05 -2.98 -10.51
C LEU A 108 -30.86 -2.14 -10.98
N ILE A 109 -30.71 -0.92 -10.45
CA ILE A 109 -29.58 -0.04 -10.80
C ILE A 109 -28.28 -0.64 -10.25
N VAL A 110 -28.29 -1.06 -8.99
CA VAL A 110 -27.12 -1.68 -8.33
C VAL A 110 -26.72 -2.96 -9.05
N GLU A 111 -27.67 -3.83 -9.40
CA GLU A 111 -27.41 -5.05 -10.15
C GLU A 111 -26.71 -4.75 -11.48
N LYS A 112 -27.26 -3.82 -12.27
CA LYS A 112 -26.68 -3.45 -13.56
C LYS A 112 -25.29 -2.84 -13.41
N LEU A 113 -25.10 -1.89 -12.50
CA LEU A 113 -23.81 -1.23 -12.26
C LEU A 113 -22.75 -2.23 -11.77
N THR A 114 -23.15 -3.20 -10.94
CA THR A 114 -22.25 -4.26 -10.46
C THR A 114 -21.73 -5.10 -11.62
N ILE A 115 -22.62 -5.52 -12.54
CA ILE A 115 -22.25 -6.29 -13.73
C ILE A 115 -21.29 -5.50 -14.61
N GLU A 116 -21.61 -4.24 -14.93
CA GLU A 116 -20.76 -3.40 -15.78
C GLU A 116 -19.40 -3.13 -15.14
N THR A 117 -19.36 -2.85 -13.83
CA THR A 117 -18.11 -2.59 -13.09
C THR A 117 -17.20 -3.83 -13.06
N ASN A 118 -17.76 -5.02 -12.82
CA ASN A 118 -16.99 -6.26 -12.80
C ASN A 118 -16.43 -6.63 -14.18
N ASN A 119 -17.10 -6.23 -15.25
CA ASN A 119 -16.66 -6.47 -16.62
C ASN A 119 -15.75 -5.36 -17.16
N TYR A 120 -15.70 -4.22 -16.48
CA TYR A 120 -14.88 -3.09 -16.89
C TYR A 120 -13.40 -3.42 -16.80
N ARG A 121 -12.66 -3.00 -17.83
CA ARG A 121 -11.20 -3.08 -17.86
C ARG A 121 -10.67 -1.71 -18.21
N PHE A 122 -9.71 -1.24 -17.42
CA PHE A 122 -8.99 -0.01 -17.74
C PHE A 122 -8.19 -0.21 -19.03
N ASP A 123 -8.41 0.68 -20.00
CA ASP A 123 -7.53 0.85 -21.13
C ASP A 123 -6.47 1.89 -20.77
N MET A 124 -5.31 1.41 -20.35
CA MET A 124 -4.22 2.29 -19.89
C MET A 124 -3.77 3.28 -20.97
N SER A 125 -3.95 2.97 -22.25
CA SER A 125 -3.64 3.89 -23.36
C SER A 125 -4.44 5.20 -23.29
N ASN A 126 -5.63 5.14 -22.70
CA ASN A 126 -6.54 6.27 -22.54
C ASN A 126 -6.56 6.82 -21.10
N GLU A 127 -5.67 6.33 -20.23
CA GLU A 127 -5.61 6.70 -18.81
C GLU A 127 -4.21 7.25 -18.48
N PRO A 128 -3.87 8.48 -18.90
CA PRO A 128 -2.51 9.00 -18.77
C PRO A 128 -2.07 9.18 -17.31
N VAL A 129 -2.98 9.62 -16.45
CA VAL A 129 -2.70 9.79 -15.01
C VAL A 129 -2.54 8.42 -14.35
N LEU A 130 -3.49 7.51 -14.56
CA LEU A 130 -3.45 6.17 -13.98
C LEU A 130 -2.27 5.34 -14.49
N SER A 131 -1.87 5.52 -15.75
CA SER A 131 -0.68 4.88 -16.33
C SER A 131 0.61 5.33 -15.66
N SER A 132 0.71 6.60 -15.30
CA SER A 132 1.87 7.13 -14.57
C SER A 132 1.88 6.68 -13.11
N LEU A 133 0.71 6.59 -12.48
CA LEU A 133 0.55 6.26 -11.07
C LEU A 133 0.68 4.74 -10.81
N GLY A 134 0.17 3.93 -11.74
CA GLY A 134 0.05 2.49 -11.61
C GLY A 134 -1.08 2.07 -10.66
N LEU A 135 -1.81 1.02 -11.05
CA LEU A 135 -2.87 0.43 -10.21
C LEU A 135 -2.31 -0.31 -8.99
N ASN A 136 -1.16 -0.95 -9.16
CA ASN A 136 -0.54 -1.78 -8.12
C ASN A 136 0.57 -1.00 -7.44
N SER A 137 0.76 -1.28 -6.14
CA SER A 137 1.88 -0.70 -5.41
C SER A 137 3.22 -1.03 -6.09
N PRO A 138 4.18 -0.09 -6.06
CA PRO A 138 5.46 -0.29 -6.71
C PRO A 138 6.20 -1.47 -6.09
N SER A 139 6.78 -2.32 -6.95
CA SER A 139 7.70 -3.36 -6.49
C SER A 139 9.05 -2.71 -6.20
N LEU A 140 9.33 -2.49 -4.93
CA LEU A 140 10.57 -1.84 -4.49
C LEU A 140 11.58 -2.90 -4.04
N PRO A 141 12.85 -2.81 -4.47
CA PRO A 141 13.91 -3.66 -3.96
C PRO A 141 13.99 -3.52 -2.44
N HIS A 142 14.23 -4.63 -1.74
CA HIS A 142 14.52 -4.62 -0.30
C HIS A 142 13.36 -4.17 0.61
N ALA A 143 12.15 -4.05 0.06
CA ALA A 143 10.92 -3.81 0.84
C ALA A 143 10.56 -4.99 1.76
N ASP A 144 11.16 -6.17 1.51
CA ASP A 144 11.06 -7.39 2.29
C ASP A 144 12.00 -7.43 3.51
N PHE A 145 12.88 -6.44 3.66
CA PHE A 145 13.72 -6.35 4.85
C PHE A 145 12.84 -6.29 6.10
N ALA A 146 13.15 -7.15 7.08
CA ALA A 146 12.43 -7.13 8.34
C ALA A 146 12.52 -5.73 8.97
N PRO A 147 11.44 -5.25 9.62
CA PRO A 147 11.49 -4.01 10.37
C PRO A 147 12.64 -4.14 11.37
N VAL A 148 13.69 -3.33 11.20
CA VAL A 148 14.77 -3.30 12.18
C VAL A 148 14.14 -2.71 13.43
N SER A 149 13.88 -3.57 14.42
CA SER A 149 13.44 -3.15 15.74
C SER A 149 14.40 -2.07 16.21
N LYS A 150 13.85 -0.93 16.64
CA LYS A 150 14.65 0.18 17.18
C LYS A 150 15.67 -0.43 18.15
N PRO A 151 16.97 -0.08 18.08
CA PRO A 151 17.87 -0.45 19.15
C PRO A 151 17.33 0.23 20.40
N SER A 152 16.84 -0.58 21.34
CA SER A 152 16.51 -0.13 22.69
C SER A 152 17.76 0.54 23.24
N LYS A 153 17.72 1.86 23.41
CA LYS A 153 18.77 2.55 24.16
C LYS A 153 18.57 2.25 25.63
N THR A 154 19.42 1.40 26.18
CA THR A 154 19.93 1.45 27.55
C THR A 154 21.39 1.02 27.43
N ASN A 155 22.34 1.95 27.35
CA ASN A 155 23.05 2.44 28.54
C ASN A 155 23.22 1.31 29.55
N ASP A 156 24.22 0.46 29.33
CA ASP A 156 25.02 -0.08 30.42
C ASP A 156 26.48 -0.06 29.96
N ILE A 157 27.17 0.88 30.58
CA ILE A 157 28.62 1.04 30.60
C ILE A 157 29.18 -0.24 31.24
N PHE A 158 30.17 -0.87 30.58
CA PHE A 158 30.95 -1.98 31.12
C PHE A 158 31.55 -1.63 32.51
N PRO A 159 31.81 -2.61 33.39
CA PRO A 159 32.20 -2.42 34.79
C PRO A 159 33.51 -1.65 34.99
#